data_AF-A0A2P8W3Z7-F1
#
_entry.id   AF-A0A2P8W3Z7-F1
#
_cell.length_a   1.000
_cell.length_b   1.000
_cell.length_c   1.000
_cell.angle_alpha   90.00
_cell.angle_beta   90.00
_cell.angle_gamma   90.00
#
_symmetry.space_group_name_H-M   'P 1'
#
loop_
_entity.id
_entity.type
_entity.pdbx_description
1 polymer ?
#
loop_
_entity_poly.entity_id
_entity_poly.type
_entity_poly.pdbx_seq_one_letter_code
_entity_poly.pdbx_strand_id
1 'polypeptide(L)'
;MRNHYPWNTAALLEWLKQEPYYQERQTLEALLKLPRNSIKSWLIDPTPTITLAQIRAIAQYRGWNLNQMIDWLELQPAHVKELIDQDISDAS
;
A
#
# COMPACT_ATOMS: atom_id res chain seq x y z
N MET A 1 16.71 -15.29 -5.88
CA MET A 1 16.58 -14.36 -4.75
C MET A 1 15.50 -13.36 -5.14
N ARG A 2 14.35 -13.36 -4.44
CA ARG A 2 13.25 -12.42 -4.71
C ARG A 2 13.72 -11.03 -4.29
N ASN A 3 13.98 -10.15 -5.26
CA ASN A 3 14.40 -8.77 -4.99
C ASN A 3 13.21 -8.02 -4.37
N HIS A 4 13.18 -7.92 -3.04
CA HIS A 4 12.23 -7.08 -2.33
C HIS A 4 12.79 -5.66 -2.40
N TYR A 5 12.37 -4.89 -3.41
CA TYR A 5 12.74 -3.49 -3.48
C TYR A 5 12.04 -2.73 -2.34
N PRO A 6 12.72 -1.80 -1.64
CA PRO A 6 12.07 -0.88 -0.74
C PRO A 6 11.34 0.15 -1.61
N TRP A 7 10.01 0.11 -1.60
CA TRP A 7 9.23 1.07 -2.36
C TRP A 7 9.32 2.45 -1.70
N ASN A 8 8.84 3.51 -2.37
CA ASN A 8 8.72 4.84 -1.76
C ASN A 8 7.58 4.87 -0.72
N THR A 9 7.79 4.11 0.34
CA THR A 9 6.94 3.93 1.51
C THR A 9 6.95 5.18 2.39
N ALA A 10 7.88 6.11 2.14
CA ALA A 10 7.89 7.41 2.81
C ALA A 10 6.58 8.16 2.53
N ALA A 11 6.14 8.25 1.26
CA ALA A 11 4.88 8.90 0.92
C ALA A 11 3.67 8.25 1.60
N LEU A 12 3.65 6.91 1.65
CA LEU A 12 2.61 6.14 2.35
C LEU A 12 2.61 6.44 3.87
N LEU A 13 3.78 6.41 4.50
CA LEU A 13 3.94 6.65 5.94
C LEU A 13 3.65 8.10 6.32
N GLU A 14 4.03 9.05 5.48
CA GLU A 14 3.70 10.46 5.67
C GLU A 14 2.20 10.70 5.56
N TRP A 15 1.55 10.12 4.54
CA TRP A 15 0.08 10.17 4.45
C TRP A 15 -0.60 9.55 5.67
N LEU A 16 -0.16 8.36 6.11
CA LEU A 16 -0.71 7.71 7.29
C LEU A 16 -0.62 8.60 8.54
N LYS A 17 0.49 9.33 8.73
CA LYS A 17 0.64 10.25 9.88
C LYS A 17 -0.32 11.45 9.82
N GLN A 18 -0.75 11.86 8.64
CA GLN A 18 -1.64 13.00 8.42
C GLN A 18 -3.12 12.60 8.40
N GLU A 19 -3.42 11.31 8.24
CA GLU A 19 -4.77 10.83 8.09
C GLU A 19 -5.56 10.96 9.42
N PRO A 20 -6.71 11.65 9.46
CA PRO A 20 -7.45 11.91 10.70
C PRO A 20 -7.88 10.62 11.42
N TYR A 21 -8.18 9.57 10.66
CA TYR A 21 -8.58 8.27 11.18
C TYR A 21 -7.39 7.38 11.62
N TYR A 22 -6.15 7.86 11.46
CA TYR A 22 -4.96 7.11 11.85
C TYR A 22 -4.83 6.94 13.36
N GLN A 23 -5.23 7.92 14.17
CA GLN A 23 -5.22 7.79 15.63
C GLN A 23 -6.19 6.68 16.09
N GLU A 24 -7.26 6.48 15.34
CA GLU A 24 -8.26 5.44 15.58
C GLU A 24 -8.01 4.17 14.76
N ARG A 25 -6.79 3.90 14.28
CA ARG A 25 -6.28 2.75 13.47
C ARG A 25 -7.28 1.67 13.01
N GLN A 26 -8.03 1.07 13.93
CA GLN A 26 -9.15 0.17 13.64
C GLN A 26 -10.16 0.74 12.64
N THR A 27 -10.44 2.04 12.71
CA THR A 27 -11.30 2.78 11.78
C THR A 27 -10.66 2.86 10.41
N LEU A 28 -9.36 3.14 10.30
CA LEU A 28 -8.68 3.22 9.01
C LEU A 28 -8.53 1.86 8.33
N GLU A 29 -8.23 0.80 9.09
CA GLU A 29 -8.18 -0.57 8.57
C GLU A 29 -9.54 -1.02 8.04
N ALA A 30 -10.63 -0.68 8.74
CA ALA A 30 -11.99 -0.95 8.30
C ALA A 30 -12.38 -0.14 7.06
N LEU A 31 -12.01 1.16 7.00
CA LEU A 31 -12.28 2.03 5.86
C LEU A 31 -11.55 1.55 4.59
N LEU A 32 -10.30 1.12 4.74
CA LEU A 32 -9.50 0.55 3.66
C LEU A 32 -9.84 -0.93 3.38
N LYS A 33 -10.68 -1.57 4.19
CA LYS A 33 -10.98 -3.02 4.13
C LYS A 33 -9.72 -3.88 4.14
N LEU A 34 -8.74 -3.48 4.93
CA LEU A 34 -7.46 -4.16 5.05
C LEU A 34 -7.41 -5.06 6.28
N PRO A 35 -6.52 -6.08 6.29
CA PRO A 35 -6.23 -6.84 7.49
C PRO A 35 -5.83 -5.94 8.65
N ARG A 36 -6.28 -6.28 9.85
CA ARG A 36 -6.07 -5.53 11.12
C ARG A 36 -4.61 -5.38 11.58
N ASN A 37 -3.67 -5.85 10.76
CA ASN A 37 -2.23 -5.73 11.01
C ASN A 37 -1.49 -5.10 9.84
N SER A 38 -2.14 -4.83 8.70
CA SER A 38 -1.44 -4.29 7.53
C SER A 38 -0.87 -2.91 7.80
N ILE A 39 -1.65 -2.01 8.38
CA ILE A 39 -1.18 -0.66 8.72
C ILE A 39 -0.10 -0.73 9.80
N LYS A 40 -0.25 -1.62 10.78
CA LYS A 40 0.74 -1.83 11.82
C LYS A 40 2.08 -2.31 11.25
N SER A 41 2.05 -3.28 10.32
CA SER A 41 3.24 -3.77 9.64
C SER A 41 3.95 -2.65 8.88
N TRP A 42 3.19 -1.73 8.26
CA TRP A 42 3.80 -0.60 7.57
C TRP A 42 4.61 0.32 8.48
N LEU A 43 4.17 0.51 9.73
CA LEU A 43 4.81 1.41 10.69
C LEU A 43 6.05 0.83 11.37
N ILE A 44 6.08 -0.50 11.52
CA ILE A 44 7.13 -1.20 12.26
C ILE A 44 8.26 -1.58 11.31
N ASP A 45 7.94 -1.96 10.08
CA ASP A 45 8.93 -2.39 9.12
C ASP A 45 9.71 -1.18 8.57
N PRO A 46 11.05 -1.20 8.56
CA PRO A 46 11.85 -0.14 7.98
C PRO A 46 11.72 -0.07 6.44
N THR A 47 11.17 -1.13 5.82
CA THR A 47 11.01 -1.30 4.37
C THR A 47 9.66 -1.97 4.07
N PRO A 48 8.54 -1.33 4.42
CA PRO A 48 7.26 -2.00 4.44
C PRO A 48 6.82 -2.40 3.04
N THR A 49 6.35 -3.63 2.91
CA THR A 49 5.80 -4.13 1.65
C THR A 49 4.30 -3.84 1.58
N ILE A 50 3.84 -3.46 0.38
CA ILE A 50 2.43 -3.23 0.10
C ILE A 50 2.02 -4.06 -1.12
N THR A 51 0.84 -4.67 -1.08
CA THR A 51 0.32 -5.47 -2.18
C THR A 51 -0.51 -4.63 -3.15
N LEU A 52 -0.74 -5.14 -4.36
CA LEU A 52 -1.59 -4.46 -5.34
C LEU A 52 -3.01 -4.26 -4.81
N ALA A 53 -3.54 -5.24 -4.08
CA ALA A 53 -4.83 -5.12 -3.39
C ALA A 53 -4.86 -3.96 -2.39
N GLN A 54 -3.79 -3.77 -1.61
CA GLN A 54 -3.67 -2.66 -0.66
C GLN A 54 -3.56 -1.30 -1.36
N ILE A 55 -2.82 -1.22 -2.46
CA ILE A 55 -2.74 0.00 -3.28
C ILE A 55 -4.12 0.34 -3.84
N ARG A 56 -4.84 -0.65 -4.38
CA ARG A 56 -6.21 -0.48 -4.90
C ARG A 56 -7.17 -0.02 -3.81
N ALA A 57 -7.07 -0.57 -2.61
CA ALA A 57 -7.88 -0.16 -1.46
C ALA A 57 -7.64 1.32 -1.08
N ILE A 58 -6.38 1.74 -1.00
CA ILE A 58 -6.04 3.15 -0.74
C ILE A 58 -6.50 4.04 -1.89
N ALA A 59 -6.35 3.60 -3.14
CA ALA A 59 -6.84 4.32 -4.32
C ALA A 59 -8.34 4.57 -4.21
N GLN A 60 -9.12 3.53 -3.89
CA GLN A 60 -10.56 3.63 -3.71
C GLN A 60 -10.94 4.58 -2.58
N TYR A 61 -10.25 4.51 -1.45
CA TYR A 61 -10.48 5.41 -0.32
C TYR A 61 -10.22 6.88 -0.67
N ARG A 62 -9.16 7.15 -1.43
CA ARG A 62 -8.78 8.50 -1.87
C ARG A 62 -9.57 8.98 -3.10
N GLY A 63 -10.40 8.13 -3.71
CA GLY A 63 -11.08 8.42 -4.97
C GLY A 63 -10.12 8.52 -6.17
N TRP A 64 -8.96 7.87 -6.08
CA TRP A 64 -7.91 7.86 -7.10
C TRP A 64 -7.94 6.59 -7.93
N ASN A 65 -7.43 6.66 -9.15
CA ASN A 65 -7.17 5.47 -9.95
C ASN A 65 -5.77 4.89 -9.68
N LEU A 66 -5.52 3.68 -10.16
CA LEU A 66 -4.27 2.96 -9.94
C LEU A 66 -3.05 3.72 -10.48
N ASN A 67 -3.16 4.40 -11.63
CA ASN A 67 -2.05 5.17 -12.20
C ASN A 67 -1.69 6.37 -11.35
N GLN A 68 -2.68 7.06 -10.78
CA GLN A 68 -2.45 8.16 -9.83
C GLN A 68 -1.76 7.67 -8.55
N MET A 69 -2.13 6.48 -8.07
CA MET A 69 -1.44 5.87 -6.92
C MET A 69 -0.01 5.44 -7.26
N ILE A 70 0.22 4.86 -8.43
CA ILE A 70 1.54 4.48 -8.92
C ILE A 70 2.45 5.69 -9.03
N ASP A 71 1.94 6.78 -9.61
CA ASP A 71 2.66 8.05 -9.75
C ASP A 71 3.00 8.66 -8.38
N TRP A 72 2.02 8.71 -7.47
CA TRP A 72 2.21 9.22 -6.12
C TRP A 72 3.19 8.40 -5.27
N LEU A 73 3.20 7.07 -5.46
CA LEU A 73 4.17 6.17 -4.84
C LEU A 73 5.49 6.11 -5.61
N GLU A 74 5.63 6.89 -6.69
CA GLU A 74 6.78 6.93 -7.59
C GLU A 74 7.24 5.52 -8.04
N LEU A 75 6.27 4.63 -8.28
CA LEU A 75 6.56 3.24 -8.64
C LEU A 75 7.05 3.16 -10.08
N GLN A 76 8.26 2.68 -10.26
CA GLN A 76 8.80 2.31 -11.56
C GLN A 76 7.91 1.24 -12.24
N PRO A 77 7.81 1.24 -13.58
CA PRO A 77 7.00 0.26 -14.32
C PRO A 77 7.33 -1.21 -14.00
N ALA A 78 8.59 -1.51 -13.68
CA ALA A 78 9.02 -2.85 -13.25
C ALA A 78 8.34 -3.30 -11.95
N HIS A 79 8.19 -2.40 -10.97
CA HIS A 79 7.51 -2.69 -9.70
C HIS A 79 6.02 -2.96 -9.91
N VAL A 80 5.38 -2.19 -10.78
CA VAL A 80 3.97 -2.38 -11.15
C VAL A 80 3.76 -3.75 -11.79
N LYS A 81 4.72 -4.20 -12.62
CA LYS A 81 4.65 -5.52 -13.24
C LYS A 81 4.81 -6.65 -12.23
N GLU A 82 5.78 -6.56 -11.31
CA GLU A 82 5.94 -7.55 -10.23
C GLU A 82 4.71 -7.62 -9.32
N LEU A 83 4.07 -6.48 -9.06
CA LEU A 83 2.82 -6.42 -8.28
C LEU A 83 1.66 -7.16 -8.93
N ILE A 84 1.48 -6.95 -10.23
CA ILE A 84 0.44 -7.63 -10.99
C ILE A 84 0.73 -9.14 -11.03
N ASP A 85 1.99 -9.54 -11.20
CA ASP A 85 2.40 -10.94 -11.23
C ASP A 85 2.18 -11.64 -9.87
N GLN A 86 2.45 -10.93 -8.77
CA GLN A 86 2.13 -11.39 -7.41
C GLN A 86 0.62 -11.50 -7.16
N ASP A 87 -0.18 -10.52 -7.60
CA ASP A 87 -1.65 -10.53 -7.48
C ASP A 87 -2.25 -11.74 -8.22
N ILE A 88 -1.74 -12.06 -9.41
CA ILE A 88 -2.16 -13.22 -10.19
C ILE A 88 -1.75 -14.54 -9.52
N SER A 89 -0.54 -14.58 -8.96
CA SER A 89 -0.02 -15.77 -8.27
C SER A 89 -0.73 -16.05 -6.95
N ASP A 90 -1.17 -15.03 -6.21
CA ASP A 90 -1.92 -15.17 -4.94
C ASP A 90 -3.39 -15.54 -5.17
N ALA A 91 -3.94 -15.21 -6.36
CA ALA A 91 -5.30 -15.56 -6.77
C ALA A 91 -5.43 -16.97 -7.39
N SER A 92 -4.32 -17.71 -7.52
CA SER A 92 -4.26 -19.07 -8.12
C SER A 92 -4.12 -20.15 -7.06
#